data_AF-A0A2C6BLF5-F1
#
_entry.id   AF-A0A2C6BLF5-F1
#
_cell.length_a   1.000
_cell.length_b   1.000
_cell.length_c   1.000
_cell.angle_alpha   90.00
_cell.angle_beta   90.00
_cell.angle_gamma   90.00
#
_symmetry.space_group_name_H-M   'P 1'
#
loop_
_entity.id
_entity.type
_entity.pdbx_description
1 polymer ?
#
loop_
_entity_poly.entity_id
_entity_poly.type
_entity_poly.pdbx_seq_one_letter_code
_entity_poly.pdbx_strand_id
1 'polypeptide(L)'
;MKNKIKKLLGALIVIVCSFMFTNCFKSVDNSTNEPKPPIEEEKQENQEVAKPLEKIKEEKVTEIKKQEKKEKQVVYRRRNNNESYDIHIQATRIFENAELQFTKNGLFLTVFTGEDPNDVPDDVLTYDLAKEYAKLVEEEGANYKVYGDTAYKIDFDDGDFGIAFLVEDEDNRRLAVYRYTYLSDKNWLDDSMQIIKFKDSEGEYTRPNMLLIKSIKVENNKKITIEYGDGSHEYYKIEPTDTFGYEKKYYNLIEINKI
;
A
#
# COMPACT_ATOMS: atom_id res chain seq x y z
N MET A 1 21.49 43.76 6.01
CA MET A 1 21.40 42.66 7.00
C MET A 1 19.94 42.37 7.32
N LYS A 2 19.30 41.33 6.75
CA LYS A 2 17.90 40.95 7.08
C LYS A 2 17.69 39.43 7.30
N ASN A 3 18.49 38.58 6.66
CA ASN A 3 18.22 37.12 6.61
C ASN A 3 18.67 36.32 7.85
N LYS A 4 19.29 36.93 8.88
CA LYS A 4 19.70 36.22 10.11
C LYS A 4 18.65 36.21 11.23
N ILE A 5 17.62 37.06 11.17
CA ILE A 5 16.61 37.17 12.25
C ILE A 5 15.54 36.06 12.15
N LYS A 6 15.11 35.68 10.94
CA LYS A 6 14.07 34.64 10.76
C LYS A 6 14.47 33.26 11.30
N LYS A 7 15.75 32.89 11.28
CA LYS A 7 16.22 31.58 11.78
C LYS A 7 16.10 31.40 13.31
N LEU A 8 15.87 32.47 14.09
CA LEU A 8 15.78 32.36 15.55
C LEU A 8 14.36 32.09 16.09
N LEU A 9 13.29 32.45 15.35
CA LEU A 9 11.92 32.23 15.80
C LEU A 9 11.46 30.77 15.63
N GLY A 10 11.82 30.12 14.52
CA GLY A 10 11.37 28.75 14.24
C GLY A 10 11.84 27.72 15.25
N ALA A 11 13.04 27.90 15.82
CA ALA A 11 13.60 27.00 16.83
C ALA A 11 12.95 27.12 18.22
N LEU A 12 12.24 28.21 18.52
CA LEU A 12 11.73 28.49 19.87
C LEU A 12 10.35 27.87 20.15
N ILE A 13 9.59 27.52 19.11
CA ILE A 13 8.20 27.03 19.23
C ILE A 13 8.14 25.53 19.59
N VAL A 14 9.20 24.76 19.28
CA VAL A 14 9.22 23.29 19.40
C VAL A 14 9.42 22.79 20.85
N ILE A 15 9.94 23.62 21.75
CA ILE A 15 10.47 23.17 23.07
C ILE A 15 9.47 23.33 24.23
N VAL A 16 8.30 23.95 24.01
CA VAL A 16 7.37 24.32 25.11
C VAL A 16 6.24 23.29 25.35
N CYS A 17 6.01 22.34 24.43
CA CYS A 17 4.88 21.39 24.52
C CYS A 17 5.21 20.04 25.17
N SER A 18 6.41 19.83 25.72
CA SER A 18 6.86 18.53 26.26
C SER A 18 6.60 18.30 27.76
N PHE A 19 5.81 19.16 28.41
CA PHE A 19 5.40 19.00 29.81
C PHE A 19 3.88 18.98 29.95
N MET A 20 3.39 18.20 30.91
CA MET A 20 1.99 17.77 31.12
C MET A 20 1.51 16.64 30.20
N PHE A 21 1.80 15.38 30.56
CA PHE A 21 0.74 14.42 30.91
C PHE A 21 1.26 13.31 31.83
N THR A 22 0.50 13.10 32.90
CA THR A 22 0.82 12.40 34.15
C THR A 22 1.06 10.88 34.05
N ASN A 23 1.83 10.40 35.04
CA ASN A 23 1.75 9.04 35.59
C ASN A 23 0.33 8.46 35.62
N CYS A 24 0.18 7.16 35.34
CA CYS A 24 -0.22 6.15 36.35
C CYS A 24 -0.29 4.72 35.78
N PHE A 25 -0.45 3.75 36.68
CA PHE A 25 -0.70 2.31 36.47
C PHE A 25 0.39 1.46 35.79
N LYS A 26 1.17 0.76 36.62
CA LYS A 26 1.31 -0.71 36.48
C LYS A 26 1.62 -1.42 37.80
N SER A 27 0.68 -2.30 38.17
CA SER A 27 0.83 -3.56 38.91
C SER A 27 2.14 -3.89 39.66
N VAL A 28 2.02 -3.95 40.98
CA VAL A 28 2.43 -5.11 41.82
C VAL A 28 1.67 -6.35 41.29
N ASP A 29 2.18 -7.60 41.20
CA ASP A 29 3.24 -8.34 41.92
C ASP A 29 3.83 -9.47 41.02
N ASN A 30 4.78 -10.38 41.34
CA ASN A 30 5.66 -10.68 42.50
C ASN A 30 6.98 -11.34 41.96
N SER A 31 7.75 -11.98 42.85
CA SER A 31 8.99 -12.79 42.71
C SER A 31 8.88 -14.11 41.93
N THR A 32 10.00 -14.61 41.35
CA THR A 32 10.67 -15.87 41.80
C THR A 32 12.07 -16.09 41.14
N ASN A 33 13.10 -16.05 41.98
CA ASN A 33 14.47 -16.62 41.97
C ASN A 33 15.07 -17.39 40.74
N GLU A 34 16.34 -17.10 40.42
CA GLU A 34 17.31 -18.05 39.80
C GLU A 34 17.90 -19.05 40.85
N PRO A 35 18.56 -20.18 40.45
CA PRO A 35 20.01 -20.17 40.13
C PRO A 35 20.49 -21.16 39.02
N LYS A 36 21.81 -21.16 38.74
CA LYS A 36 22.60 -21.88 37.68
C LYS A 36 23.85 -22.57 38.32
N PRO A 37 24.76 -23.36 37.67
CA PRO A 37 24.78 -24.14 36.41
C PRO A 37 24.66 -25.68 36.71
N PRO A 38 25.58 -26.67 36.50
CA PRO A 38 26.91 -26.86 35.83
C PRO A 38 26.85 -27.73 34.52
N ILE A 39 27.86 -28.52 34.07
CA ILE A 39 29.19 -28.25 33.42
C ILE A 39 29.71 -29.54 32.68
N GLU A 40 30.33 -29.39 31.48
CA GLU A 40 31.21 -30.35 30.70
C GLU A 40 30.67 -31.78 30.34
N GLU A 41 31.20 -32.61 29.43
CA GLU A 41 32.52 -32.78 28.73
C GLU A 41 32.41 -33.11 27.20
N GLU A 42 33.54 -33.28 26.49
CA GLU A 42 33.67 -33.70 25.07
C GLU A 42 34.03 -35.20 24.87
N LYS A 43 33.73 -35.80 23.70
CA LYS A 43 34.76 -36.51 22.86
C LYS A 43 34.35 -37.05 21.48
N GLN A 44 35.38 -37.10 20.64
CA GLN A 44 35.67 -37.92 19.42
C GLN A 44 35.48 -39.44 19.64
N GLU A 45 35.46 -40.36 18.66
CA GLU A 45 35.52 -40.38 17.17
C GLU A 45 35.34 -41.86 16.71
N ASN A 46 34.87 -42.15 15.47
CA ASN A 46 35.41 -43.24 14.63
C ASN A 46 34.86 -43.39 13.19
N GLN A 47 35.68 -44.08 12.38
CA GLN A 47 35.57 -44.56 10.99
C GLN A 47 34.55 -45.72 10.81
N GLU A 48 34.16 -46.25 9.62
CA GLU A 48 34.20 -45.88 8.18
C GLU A 48 33.37 -46.95 7.39
N VAL A 49 33.33 -46.88 6.05
CA VAL A 49 33.17 -48.00 5.06
C VAL A 49 31.80 -48.11 4.33
N ALA A 50 31.88 -48.56 3.06
CA ALA A 50 30.82 -49.01 2.13
C ALA A 50 30.01 -47.95 1.33
N LYS A 51 30.52 -47.63 0.13
CA LYS A 51 29.70 -47.39 -1.09
C LYS A 51 29.49 -48.74 -1.82
N PRO A 52 28.40 -48.93 -2.59
CA PRO A 52 28.35 -48.46 -3.98
C PRO A 52 27.08 -47.68 -4.34
N LEU A 53 27.10 -46.99 -5.49
CA LEU A 53 25.94 -46.36 -6.11
C LEU A 53 25.15 -47.40 -6.92
N GLU A 54 23.82 -47.35 -6.83
CA GLU A 54 22.93 -47.60 -7.98
C GLU A 54 21.86 -46.50 -8.05
N LYS A 55 21.17 -46.41 -9.19
CA LYS A 55 20.44 -45.20 -9.61
C LYS A 55 19.02 -45.14 -9.05
N ILE A 56 18.64 -44.00 -8.47
CA ILE A 56 17.29 -43.45 -8.65
C ILE A 56 17.43 -42.03 -9.21
N LYS A 57 16.82 -41.81 -10.38
CA LYS A 57 16.59 -40.47 -10.92
C LYS A 57 15.29 -39.93 -10.30
N GLU A 58 15.41 -39.09 -9.29
CA GLU A 58 14.35 -38.12 -8.99
C GLU A 58 15.00 -36.75 -8.88
N GLU A 59 14.60 -35.85 -9.78
CA GLU A 59 14.94 -34.45 -9.63
C GLU A 59 14.23 -33.94 -8.38
N LYS A 60 15.01 -33.65 -7.33
CA LYS A 60 14.55 -32.82 -6.23
C LYS A 60 14.39 -31.38 -6.74
N VAL A 61 13.34 -31.18 -7.54
CA VAL A 61 12.67 -29.91 -7.75
C VAL A 61 12.31 -29.44 -6.35
N THR A 62 13.23 -28.67 -5.78
CA THR A 62 13.07 -28.13 -4.45
C THR A 62 12.12 -26.98 -4.64
N GLU A 63 10.81 -27.27 -4.55
CA GLU A 63 9.80 -26.27 -4.30
C GLU A 63 10.18 -25.58 -3.00
N ILE A 64 11.01 -24.54 -3.13
CA ILE A 64 11.06 -23.44 -2.19
C ILE A 64 9.68 -22.81 -2.31
N LYS A 65 8.71 -23.37 -1.57
CA LYS A 65 7.43 -22.74 -1.29
C LYS A 65 7.79 -21.43 -0.63
N LYS A 66 7.88 -20.39 -1.47
CA LYS A 66 8.23 -19.03 -1.13
C LYS A 66 7.20 -18.63 -0.09
N GLN A 67 7.58 -18.71 1.19
CA GLN A 67 6.68 -18.36 2.27
C GLN A 67 6.40 -16.88 2.10
N GLU A 68 5.24 -16.57 1.54
CA GLU A 68 4.76 -15.21 1.43
C GLU A 68 4.70 -14.66 2.84
N LYS A 69 5.70 -13.85 3.16
CA LYS A 69 5.80 -13.11 4.41
C LYS A 69 4.55 -12.24 4.43
N LYS A 70 3.54 -12.66 5.20
CA LYS A 70 2.22 -12.01 5.25
C LYS A 70 2.37 -10.61 5.80
N GLU A 71 2.61 -9.66 4.91
CA GLU A 71 2.76 -8.26 5.28
C GLU A 71 1.42 -7.75 5.79
N LYS A 72 1.45 -7.10 6.95
CA LYS A 72 0.23 -6.68 7.63
C LYS A 72 -0.41 -5.57 6.81
N GLN A 73 -1.64 -5.82 6.33
CA GLN A 73 -2.41 -4.86 5.55
C GLN A 73 -2.38 -3.46 6.18
N VAL A 74 -1.95 -2.47 5.40
CA VAL A 74 -2.03 -1.06 5.80
C VAL A 74 -3.42 -0.54 5.48
N VAL A 75 -4.09 0.05 6.48
CA VAL A 75 -5.46 0.57 6.39
C VAL A 75 -5.49 2.00 6.88
N TYR A 76 -5.92 2.89 6.01
CA TYR A 76 -6.20 4.29 6.31
C TYR A 76 -7.65 4.41 6.76
N ARG A 77 -7.90 5.15 7.84
CA ARG A 77 -9.23 5.36 8.43
C ARG A 77 -9.61 6.83 8.34
N ARG A 78 -10.88 7.09 8.04
CA ARG A 78 -11.45 8.45 8.04
C ARG A 78 -11.33 9.04 9.45
N ARG A 79 -10.63 10.17 9.57
CA ARG A 79 -10.49 10.90 10.84
C ARG A 79 -11.47 12.07 10.90
N ASN A 80 -11.81 12.48 12.12
CA ASN A 80 -12.68 13.64 12.38
C ASN A 80 -11.91 14.97 12.45
N ASN A 81 -10.58 14.91 12.40
CA ASN A 81 -9.65 16.03 12.33
C ASN A 81 -9.03 16.10 10.91
N ASN A 82 -8.13 17.05 10.69
CA ASN A 82 -7.42 17.24 9.42
C ASN A 82 -6.02 16.58 9.43
N GLU A 83 -5.79 15.56 10.26
CA GLU A 83 -4.50 14.86 10.29
C GLU A 83 -4.32 14.02 9.02
N SER A 84 -3.16 14.15 8.40
CA SER A 84 -2.68 13.30 7.31
C SER A 84 -2.07 11.99 7.83
N TYR A 85 -1.84 11.08 6.89
CA TYR A 85 -0.90 9.97 7.01
C TYR A 85 0.29 10.26 6.10
N ASP A 86 1.50 10.26 6.66
CA ASP A 86 2.72 10.23 5.86
C ASP A 86 2.78 8.91 5.08
N ILE A 87 3.03 8.98 3.77
CA ILE A 87 3.14 7.81 2.90
C ILE A 87 4.37 7.90 2.01
N HIS A 88 4.98 6.74 1.75
CA HIS A 88 6.10 6.60 0.81
C HIS A 88 5.59 6.39 -0.62
N ILE A 89 6.16 7.11 -1.58
CA ILE A 89 5.85 7.06 -3.02
C ILE A 89 7.16 6.91 -3.82
N GLN A 90 7.13 6.22 -4.96
CA GLN A 90 8.33 6.01 -5.80
C GLN A 90 8.11 6.40 -7.27
N ALA A 91 7.29 7.43 -7.50
CA ALA A 91 7.02 8.01 -8.81
C ALA A 91 8.22 8.82 -9.34
N THR A 92 8.39 10.06 -8.87
CA THR A 92 9.32 11.05 -9.45
C THR A 92 10.80 10.75 -9.27
N ARG A 93 11.17 9.91 -8.29
CA ARG A 93 12.54 9.75 -7.76
C ARG A 93 13.15 11.03 -7.14
N ILE A 94 12.35 12.08 -6.94
CA ILE A 94 12.78 13.35 -6.36
C ILE A 94 12.22 13.43 -4.93
N PHE A 95 10.90 13.55 -4.78
CA PHE A 95 10.27 13.49 -3.46
C PHE A 95 9.60 12.13 -3.26
N GLU A 96 10.21 11.28 -2.42
CA GLU A 96 9.68 9.94 -2.09
C GLU A 96 8.58 9.95 -1.02
N ASN A 97 8.13 11.14 -0.57
CA ASN A 97 7.09 11.30 0.45
C ASN A 97 5.85 11.96 -0.14
N ALA A 98 4.68 11.62 0.37
CA ALA A 98 3.41 12.28 0.11
C ALA A 98 2.53 12.26 1.36
N GLU A 99 1.47 13.06 1.39
CA GLU A 99 0.48 13.09 2.46
C GLU A 99 -0.87 12.54 1.98
N LEU A 100 -1.45 11.59 2.71
CA LEU A 100 -2.80 11.10 2.47
C LEU A 100 -3.73 11.59 3.60
N GLN A 101 -4.70 12.45 3.28
CA GLN A 101 -5.67 12.97 4.25
C GLN A 101 -7.06 12.38 4.01
N PHE A 102 -7.58 11.63 4.99
CA PHE A 102 -8.94 11.05 4.92
C PHE A 102 -9.84 11.70 5.96
N THR A 103 -10.70 12.62 5.52
CA THR A 103 -11.58 13.42 6.40
C THR A 103 -13.06 13.17 6.08
N LYS A 104 -13.95 13.84 6.81
CA LYS A 104 -15.38 13.92 6.46
C LYS A 104 -15.65 14.48 5.05
N ASN A 105 -14.72 15.26 4.48
CA ASN A 105 -14.90 15.95 3.20
C ASN A 105 -14.53 15.06 1.99
N GLY A 106 -13.76 13.99 2.20
CA GLY A 106 -13.20 13.17 1.12
C GLY A 106 -11.87 12.52 1.50
N LEU A 107 -11.24 11.91 0.50
CA LEU A 107 -9.93 11.28 0.57
C LEU A 107 -9.01 12.01 -0.42
N PHE A 108 -7.96 12.63 0.12
CA PHE A 108 -7.07 13.53 -0.62
C PHE A 108 -5.65 12.99 -0.60
N LEU A 109 -4.99 13.01 -1.75
CA LEU A 109 -3.57 12.68 -1.90
C LEU A 109 -2.82 13.96 -2.28
N THR A 110 -1.88 14.39 -1.44
CA THR A 110 -0.99 15.52 -1.72
C THR A 110 0.41 15.01 -2.01
N VAL A 111 0.93 15.34 -3.19
CA VAL A 111 2.29 14.99 -3.63
C VAL A 111 3.13 16.26 -3.82
N PHE A 112 4.45 16.09 -3.73
CA PHE A 112 5.42 17.18 -3.81
C PHE A 112 6.27 17.02 -5.08
N THR A 113 6.52 18.13 -5.79
CA THR A 113 7.23 18.14 -7.08
C THR A 113 8.27 19.26 -7.10
N GLY A 114 9.35 19.07 -7.85
CA GLY A 114 10.45 20.03 -8.01
C GLY A 114 11.66 19.40 -8.72
N GLU A 115 12.77 20.14 -8.85
CA GLU A 115 13.95 19.67 -9.61
C GLU A 115 15.05 18.95 -8.79
N ASP A 116 15.24 19.29 -7.51
CA ASP A 116 16.28 18.70 -6.63
C ASP A 116 15.67 18.09 -5.36
N PRO A 117 15.94 16.80 -5.03
CA PRO A 117 15.43 16.16 -3.82
C PRO A 117 15.92 16.76 -2.49
N ASN A 118 16.91 17.67 -2.53
CA ASN A 118 17.51 18.33 -1.36
C ASN A 118 16.99 19.76 -1.11
N ASP A 119 16.22 20.35 -2.04
CA ASP A 119 15.63 21.68 -1.85
C ASP A 119 14.17 21.59 -1.34
N VAL A 120 13.54 22.74 -1.12
CA VAL A 120 12.09 22.84 -0.87
C VAL A 120 11.34 22.47 -2.16
N PRO A 121 10.27 21.67 -2.11
CA PRO A 121 9.44 21.40 -3.28
C PRO A 121 8.97 22.70 -3.96
N ASP A 122 9.18 22.79 -5.28
CA ASP A 122 8.77 23.91 -6.11
C ASP A 122 7.24 24.02 -6.21
N ASP A 123 6.56 22.86 -6.28
CA ASP A 123 5.11 22.75 -6.44
C ASP A 123 4.50 21.66 -5.55
N VAL A 124 3.19 21.79 -5.31
CA VAL A 124 2.40 20.89 -4.45
C VAL A 124 1.06 20.57 -5.13
N LEU A 125 0.82 19.31 -5.44
CA LEU A 125 -0.39 18.85 -6.14
C LEU A 125 -1.28 18.04 -5.21
N THR A 126 -2.54 18.47 -5.02
CA THR A 126 -3.53 17.78 -4.19
C THR A 126 -4.67 17.22 -5.04
N TYR A 127 -4.76 15.90 -5.13
CA TYR A 127 -5.83 15.17 -5.82
C TYR A 127 -6.98 14.86 -4.86
N ASP A 128 -8.22 15.19 -5.26
CA ASP A 128 -9.43 14.67 -4.63
C ASP A 128 -9.78 13.34 -5.30
N LEU A 129 -9.49 12.22 -4.63
CA LEU A 129 -9.49 10.91 -5.29
C LEU A 129 -10.89 10.45 -5.74
N ALA A 130 -11.98 11.05 -5.26
CA ALA A 130 -13.32 10.78 -5.77
C ALA A 130 -13.63 11.62 -7.03
N LYS A 131 -13.13 12.86 -7.11
CA LYS A 131 -13.23 13.67 -8.35
C LYS A 131 -12.33 13.14 -9.46
N GLU A 132 -11.12 12.67 -9.13
CA GLU A 132 -10.26 12.00 -10.12
C GLU A 132 -10.91 10.72 -10.63
N TYR A 133 -11.77 10.05 -9.85
CA TYR A 133 -12.51 8.88 -10.32
C TYR A 133 -13.53 9.25 -11.38
N ALA A 134 -14.36 10.27 -11.12
CA ALA A 134 -15.34 10.77 -12.08
C ALA A 134 -14.70 11.17 -13.42
N LYS A 135 -13.53 11.83 -13.40
CA LYS A 135 -12.76 12.14 -14.61
C LYS A 135 -12.30 10.88 -15.35
N LEU A 136 -11.68 9.93 -14.65
CA LEU A 136 -10.99 8.79 -15.24
C LEU A 136 -11.90 7.61 -15.65
N VAL A 137 -13.17 7.61 -15.24
CA VAL A 137 -14.19 6.70 -15.81
C VAL A 137 -14.98 7.30 -16.99
N GLU A 138 -14.78 8.59 -17.29
CA GLU A 138 -15.43 9.33 -18.40
C GLU A 138 -16.98 9.30 -18.36
N GLU A 139 -17.57 9.16 -17.17
CA GLU A 139 -19.03 9.10 -16.99
C GLU A 139 -19.63 10.51 -16.81
N GLU A 140 -20.28 11.01 -17.85
CA GLU A 140 -20.85 12.37 -17.88
C GLU A 140 -21.88 12.58 -16.75
N GLY A 141 -21.70 13.67 -16.00
CA GLY A 141 -22.57 14.04 -14.87
C GLY A 141 -22.26 13.35 -13.53
N ALA A 142 -21.38 12.36 -13.49
CA ALA A 142 -21.10 11.59 -12.28
C ALA A 142 -20.49 12.45 -11.14
N ASN A 143 -21.00 12.25 -9.93
CA ASN A 143 -20.74 13.05 -8.71
C ASN A 143 -20.26 12.17 -7.55
N TYR A 144 -19.39 11.20 -7.86
CA TYR A 144 -18.82 10.23 -6.92
C TYR A 144 -18.26 10.85 -5.63
N LYS A 145 -18.56 10.19 -4.50
CA LYS A 145 -18.08 10.53 -3.16
C LYS A 145 -17.45 9.29 -2.51
N VAL A 146 -16.51 9.48 -1.58
CA VAL A 146 -15.88 8.37 -0.86
C VAL A 146 -16.88 7.73 0.10
N TYR A 147 -17.20 6.46 -0.13
CA TYR A 147 -18.05 5.64 0.73
C TYR A 147 -17.26 4.99 1.87
N GLY A 148 -17.89 4.84 3.03
CA GLY A 148 -17.30 4.17 4.18
C GLY A 148 -16.16 4.94 4.85
N ASP A 149 -15.57 4.35 5.89
CA ASP A 149 -14.48 4.95 6.67
C ASP A 149 -13.09 4.38 6.33
N THR A 150 -12.98 3.51 5.31
CA THR A 150 -11.77 2.76 4.98
C THR A 150 -11.19 3.06 3.60
N ALA A 151 -9.87 3.20 3.57
CA ALA A 151 -9.06 3.02 2.37
C ALA A 151 -7.87 2.11 2.71
N TYR A 152 -7.32 1.42 1.72
CA TYR A 152 -6.34 0.36 1.89
C TYR A 152 -5.10 0.66 1.05
N LYS A 153 -3.89 0.51 1.60
CA LYS A 153 -2.68 0.55 0.77
C LYS A 153 -2.71 -0.62 -0.21
N ILE A 154 -2.29 -0.33 -1.42
CA ILE A 154 -2.06 -1.28 -2.49
C ILE A 154 -0.56 -1.24 -2.87
N ASP A 155 0.01 -2.41 -3.13
CA ASP A 155 1.43 -2.58 -3.43
C ASP A 155 1.61 -3.10 -4.88
N PHE A 156 2.25 -2.30 -5.73
CA PHE A 156 2.68 -2.72 -7.07
C PHE A 156 4.10 -3.31 -7.03
N ASP A 157 4.42 -4.23 -7.94
CA ASP A 157 5.72 -4.94 -7.93
C ASP A 157 6.93 -4.06 -8.27
N ASP A 158 6.71 -2.83 -8.73
CA ASP A 158 7.73 -1.83 -9.06
C ASP A 158 7.87 -0.71 -8.02
N GLY A 159 7.25 -0.86 -6.84
CA GLY A 159 7.42 0.05 -5.69
C GLY A 159 6.41 1.19 -5.60
N ASP A 160 5.53 1.35 -6.60
CA ASP A 160 4.58 2.47 -6.61
C ASP A 160 3.54 2.41 -5.48
N PHE A 161 3.08 3.60 -5.10
CA PHE A 161 1.99 3.74 -4.15
C PHE A 161 0.64 3.46 -4.82
N GLY A 162 -0.08 2.49 -4.29
CA GLY A 162 -1.49 2.28 -4.61
C GLY A 162 -2.42 2.53 -3.45
N ILE A 163 -3.68 2.78 -3.78
CA ILE A 163 -4.77 2.89 -2.81
C ILE A 163 -6.09 2.33 -3.36
N ALA A 164 -6.78 1.54 -2.54
CA ALA A 164 -8.10 0.99 -2.85
C ALA A 164 -9.15 1.50 -1.85
N PHE A 165 -10.30 1.97 -2.35
CA PHE A 165 -11.43 2.44 -1.54
C PHE A 165 -12.75 2.32 -2.33
N LEU A 166 -13.87 2.57 -1.66
CA LEU A 166 -15.19 2.59 -2.30
C LEU A 166 -15.63 4.01 -2.64
N VAL A 167 -16.20 4.18 -3.83
CA VAL A 167 -16.92 5.40 -4.24
C VAL A 167 -18.39 5.09 -4.46
N GLU A 168 -19.23 6.09 -4.26
CA GLU A 168 -20.68 6.00 -4.39
C GLU A 168 -21.22 7.24 -5.09
N ASP A 169 -22.12 7.04 -6.06
CA ASP A 169 -22.92 8.08 -6.67
C ASP A 169 -24.36 7.57 -6.88
N GLU A 170 -25.33 8.34 -6.40
CA GLU A 170 -26.71 7.87 -6.15
C GLU A 170 -26.71 6.48 -5.44
N ASP A 171 -27.39 5.48 -5.99
CA ASP A 171 -27.38 4.09 -5.47
C ASP A 171 -26.21 3.24 -6.01
N ASN A 172 -25.33 3.79 -6.86
CA ASN A 172 -24.26 3.05 -7.53
C ASN A 172 -22.95 3.12 -6.74
N ARG A 173 -22.58 2.01 -6.08
CA ARG A 173 -21.30 1.87 -5.38
C ARG A 173 -20.28 1.08 -6.20
N ARG A 174 -19.05 1.61 -6.31
CA ARG A 174 -17.96 1.02 -7.10
C ARG A 174 -16.65 0.95 -6.32
N LEU A 175 -15.80 0.00 -6.69
CA LEU A 175 -14.42 -0.09 -6.25
C LEU A 175 -13.54 0.86 -7.09
N ALA A 176 -12.88 1.80 -6.41
CA ALA A 176 -11.81 2.61 -6.95
C ALA A 176 -10.47 2.02 -6.50
N VAL A 177 -9.59 1.70 -7.47
CA VAL A 177 -8.20 1.31 -7.20
C VAL A 177 -7.29 2.18 -8.04
N TYR A 178 -6.34 2.80 -7.35
CA TYR A 178 -5.38 3.73 -7.93
C TYR A 178 -3.96 3.25 -7.79
N ARG A 179 -3.15 3.76 -8.71
CA ARG A 179 -1.70 3.85 -8.63
C ARG A 179 -1.31 5.30 -8.87
N TYR A 180 -0.54 5.88 -7.96
CA TYR A 180 0.24 7.08 -8.29
C TYR A 180 1.58 6.60 -8.82
N THR A 181 1.84 6.88 -10.09
CA THR A 181 3.10 6.51 -10.76
C THR A 181 3.53 7.61 -11.70
N TYR A 182 4.83 7.69 -11.85
CA TYR A 182 5.46 8.37 -12.96
C TYR A 182 5.40 7.49 -14.23
N LEU A 183 5.17 8.08 -15.40
CA LEU A 183 5.32 7.45 -16.72
C LEU A 183 6.43 8.15 -17.50
N SER A 184 7.49 7.40 -17.84
CA SER A 184 8.42 7.74 -18.93
C SER A 184 8.00 7.07 -20.23
N ASP A 185 7.73 7.89 -21.24
CA ASP A 185 8.10 7.55 -22.63
C ASP A 185 9.41 8.27 -22.97
N LYS A 186 10.07 7.86 -24.06
CA LYS A 186 11.36 8.39 -24.54
C LYS A 186 11.39 9.89 -24.82
N ASN A 187 10.25 10.56 -24.83
CA ASN A 187 10.10 11.97 -25.19
C ASN A 187 9.33 12.82 -24.14
N TRP A 188 8.62 12.20 -23.20
CA TRP A 188 7.73 12.90 -22.25
C TRP A 188 7.79 12.24 -20.86
N LEU A 189 7.71 13.10 -19.84
CA LEU A 189 7.71 12.77 -18.42
C LEU A 189 6.32 13.17 -17.88
N ASP A 190 5.52 12.25 -17.33
CA ASP A 190 4.18 12.57 -16.82
C ASP A 190 3.86 11.82 -15.50
N ASP A 191 3.51 12.57 -14.45
CA ASP A 191 3.09 12.04 -13.16
C ASP A 191 1.58 11.82 -13.14
N SER A 192 1.16 10.55 -13.19
CA SER A 192 -0.22 10.18 -13.48
C SER A 192 -0.88 9.37 -12.35
N MET A 193 -2.05 9.86 -11.93
CA MET A 193 -3.04 9.06 -11.18
C MET A 193 -3.68 8.04 -12.14
N GLN A 194 -3.20 6.80 -12.11
CA GLN A 194 -3.75 5.73 -12.94
C GLN A 194 -4.89 5.00 -12.22
N ILE A 195 -6.08 4.99 -12.84
CA ILE A 195 -7.15 4.07 -12.44
C ILE A 195 -6.80 2.65 -12.94
N ILE A 196 -6.78 1.67 -12.03
CA ILE A 196 -6.50 0.28 -12.38
C ILE A 196 -7.77 -0.37 -12.92
N LYS A 197 -7.69 -0.89 -14.15
CA LYS A 197 -8.83 -1.51 -14.85
C LYS A 197 -8.99 -2.98 -14.44
N PHE A 198 -10.22 -3.48 -14.56
CA PHE A 198 -10.59 -4.85 -14.26
C PHE A 198 -10.47 -5.73 -15.51
N LYS A 199 -10.00 -6.96 -15.31
CA LYS A 199 -10.05 -8.05 -16.28
C LYS A 199 -10.60 -9.31 -15.61
N ASP A 200 -11.29 -10.12 -16.39
CA ASP A 200 -11.72 -11.46 -15.97
C ASP A 200 -10.53 -12.44 -15.92
N SER A 201 -10.81 -13.73 -15.66
CA SER A 201 -9.77 -14.77 -15.61
C SER A 201 -9.23 -15.20 -16.98
N GLU A 202 -9.87 -14.81 -18.09
CA GLU A 202 -9.35 -15.03 -19.46
C GLU A 202 -8.48 -13.86 -19.93
N GLY A 203 -8.61 -12.71 -19.26
CA GLY A 203 -7.83 -11.50 -19.51
C GLY A 203 -8.60 -10.44 -20.29
N GLU A 204 -9.90 -10.61 -20.54
CA GLU A 204 -10.71 -9.61 -21.22
C GLU A 204 -11.16 -8.49 -20.27
N TYR A 205 -11.34 -7.28 -20.80
CA TYR A 205 -11.71 -6.12 -19.97
C TYR A 205 -13.15 -6.22 -19.49
N THR A 206 -13.33 -6.21 -18.17
CA THR A 206 -14.63 -6.41 -17.52
C THR A 206 -14.97 -5.27 -16.55
N ARG A 207 -16.10 -5.39 -15.87
CA ARG A 207 -16.46 -4.61 -14.66
C ARG A 207 -16.82 -5.62 -13.55
N PRO A 208 -16.63 -5.28 -12.26
CA PRO A 208 -17.22 -6.05 -11.16
C PRO A 208 -18.74 -6.20 -11.33
N ASN A 209 -19.32 -7.24 -10.76
CA ASN A 209 -20.76 -7.49 -10.83
C ASN A 209 -21.60 -6.25 -10.44
N MET A 210 -22.70 -6.03 -11.16
CA MET A 210 -23.63 -4.91 -10.97
C MET A 210 -24.46 -4.98 -9.68
N LEU A 211 -24.27 -6.01 -8.85
CA LEU A 211 -24.78 -6.04 -7.48
C LEU A 211 -24.19 -4.89 -6.64
N LEU A 212 -24.96 -4.40 -5.68
CA LEU A 212 -24.47 -3.37 -4.76
C LEU A 212 -23.31 -3.92 -3.91
N ILE A 213 -22.10 -3.40 -4.13
CA ILE A 213 -20.93 -3.69 -3.29
C ILE A 213 -21.24 -3.28 -1.86
N LYS A 214 -21.10 -4.18 -0.90
CA LYS A 214 -21.32 -3.95 0.53
C LYS A 214 -20.03 -3.52 1.24
N SER A 215 -18.95 -4.26 0.98
CA SER A 215 -17.66 -4.10 1.64
C SER A 215 -16.51 -4.42 0.68
N ILE A 216 -15.30 -3.93 0.99
CA ILE A 216 -14.06 -4.47 0.43
C ILE A 216 -13.09 -4.85 1.56
N LYS A 217 -12.25 -5.84 1.27
CA LYS A 217 -11.12 -6.25 2.11
C LYS A 217 -9.89 -6.36 1.23
N VAL A 218 -8.75 -5.86 1.71
CA VAL A 218 -7.45 -6.11 1.07
C VAL A 218 -6.61 -7.01 1.98
N GLU A 219 -5.91 -7.97 1.37
CA GLU A 219 -5.01 -8.93 2.01
C GLU A 219 -3.59 -8.77 1.44
N ASN A 220 -2.59 -8.70 2.32
CA ASN A 220 -1.18 -8.49 2.00
C ASN A 220 -0.91 -7.32 1.02
N ASN A 221 -1.73 -6.25 1.07
CA ASN A 221 -1.73 -5.09 0.15
C ASN A 221 -1.90 -5.43 -1.35
N LYS A 222 -2.21 -6.69 -1.75
CA LYS A 222 -2.19 -7.13 -3.17
C LYS A 222 -3.42 -7.88 -3.66
N LYS A 223 -4.13 -8.56 -2.76
CA LYS A 223 -5.37 -9.27 -3.09
C LYS A 223 -6.55 -8.47 -2.55
N ILE A 224 -7.50 -8.14 -3.41
CA ILE A 224 -8.75 -7.49 -3.05
C ILE A 224 -9.87 -8.53 -3.03
N THR A 225 -10.75 -8.45 -2.05
CA THR A 225 -12.02 -9.18 -2.00
C THR A 225 -13.15 -8.16 -1.97
N ILE A 226 -14.12 -8.32 -2.86
CA ILE A 226 -15.37 -7.57 -2.85
C ILE A 226 -16.43 -8.45 -2.19
N GLU A 227 -17.18 -7.89 -1.24
CA GLU A 227 -18.37 -8.53 -0.64
C GLU A 227 -19.60 -7.76 -1.14
N TYR A 228 -20.60 -8.47 -1.65
CA TYR A 228 -21.84 -7.89 -2.18
C TYR A 228 -23.00 -7.95 -1.17
N GLY A 229 -24.06 -7.18 -1.43
CA GLY A 229 -25.24 -7.08 -0.56
C GLY A 229 -25.98 -8.40 -0.31
N ASP A 230 -25.87 -9.37 -1.23
CA ASP A 230 -26.43 -10.72 -1.10
C ASP A 230 -25.50 -11.71 -0.38
N GLY A 231 -24.27 -11.30 -0.04
CA GLY A 231 -23.24 -12.16 0.53
C GLY A 231 -22.40 -12.94 -0.50
N SER A 232 -22.62 -12.73 -1.81
CA SER A 232 -21.67 -13.19 -2.82
C SER A 232 -20.35 -12.42 -2.74
N HIS A 233 -19.29 -12.99 -3.31
CA HIS A 233 -17.93 -12.47 -3.20
C HIS A 233 -17.18 -12.62 -4.52
N GLU A 234 -16.43 -11.58 -4.90
CA GLU A 234 -15.42 -11.62 -5.96
C GLU A 234 -14.02 -11.45 -5.37
N TYR A 235 -13.02 -11.98 -6.07
CA TYR A 235 -11.62 -11.93 -5.65
C TYR A 235 -10.76 -11.43 -6.81
N TYR A 236 -9.95 -10.41 -6.55
CA TYR A 236 -9.04 -9.82 -7.53
C TYR A 236 -7.60 -9.85 -7.01
N LYS A 237 -6.65 -10.12 -7.90
CA LYS A 237 -5.21 -9.89 -7.68
C LYS A 237 -4.74 -8.78 -8.61
N ILE A 238 -3.71 -8.06 -8.20
CA ILE A 238 -3.05 -7.08 -9.06
C ILE A 238 -1.91 -7.78 -9.80
N GLU A 239 -1.93 -7.71 -11.13
CA GLU A 239 -0.86 -8.25 -11.97
C GLU A 239 -0.35 -7.24 -12.99
N PRO A 240 0.96 -7.25 -13.28
CA PRO A 240 1.50 -6.46 -14.38
C PRO A 240 1.02 -7.01 -15.72
N THR A 241 0.86 -6.12 -16.70
CA THR A 241 0.57 -6.48 -18.10
C THR A 241 1.68 -5.98 -19.02
N ASP A 242 1.76 -6.53 -20.24
CA ASP A 242 2.89 -6.32 -21.14
C ASP A 242 3.04 -4.85 -21.58
N THR A 243 4.27 -4.36 -21.49
CA THR A 243 4.63 -2.97 -21.75
C THR A 243 4.90 -2.73 -23.23
N PHE A 244 3.89 -2.20 -23.95
CA PHE A 244 4.07 -1.68 -25.31
C PHE A 244 4.85 -0.36 -25.30
N GLY A 245 6.18 -0.44 -25.17
CA GLY A 245 7.12 0.65 -25.44
C GLY A 245 7.62 1.47 -24.24
N TYR A 246 6.88 1.49 -23.13
CA TYR A 246 7.20 2.25 -21.91
C TYR A 246 8.21 1.51 -21.01
N GLU A 247 8.97 2.27 -20.20
CA GLU A 247 9.90 1.69 -19.21
C GLU A 247 9.19 1.17 -17.95
N LYS A 248 8.02 1.75 -17.64
CA LYS A 248 7.19 1.44 -16.48
C LYS A 248 6.14 0.38 -16.84
N LYS A 249 5.91 -0.58 -15.93
CA LYS A 249 4.84 -1.59 -16.06
C LYS A 249 3.46 -0.95 -15.99
N TYR A 250 2.51 -1.48 -16.75
CA TYR A 250 1.07 -1.26 -16.52
C TYR A 250 0.52 -2.39 -15.66
N TYR A 251 -0.59 -2.15 -14.96
CA TYR A 251 -1.21 -3.12 -14.05
C TYR A 251 -2.73 -3.20 -14.27
N ASN A 252 -3.30 -4.39 -14.04
CA ASN A 252 -4.75 -4.60 -14.01
C ASN A 252 -5.15 -5.39 -12.75
N LEU A 253 -6.42 -5.30 -12.37
CA LEU A 253 -7.06 -6.21 -11.42
C LEU A 253 -7.57 -7.43 -12.20
N ILE A 254 -6.92 -8.57 -12.01
CA ILE A 254 -7.29 -9.84 -12.64
C ILE A 254 -8.19 -10.61 -11.68
N GLU A 255 -9.37 -11.01 -12.15
CA GLU A 255 -10.28 -11.87 -11.38
C GLU A 255 -9.64 -13.24 -11.14
N ILE A 256 -9.79 -13.76 -9.92
CA ILE A 256 -9.31 -15.09 -9.54
C ILE A 256 -10.46 -15.95 -9.01
N ASN A 257 -10.65 -17.07 -9.70
CA ASN A 257 -11.42 -18.20 -9.21
C ASN A 257 -10.92 -18.61 -7.82
N LYS A 258 -11.88 -18.94 -6.94
CA LYS A 258 -11.66 -19.12 -5.51
C LYS A 258 -10.70 -20.29 -5.22
N ILE A 259 -9.59 -19.97 -4.56
CA ILE A 259 -8.61 -20.91 -3.96
C ILE A 259 -9.05 -21.25 -2.54
#